data_AF-A0AAN7Z0M3-F1
#
_entry.id   AF-A0AAN7Z0M3-F1
#
_cell.length_a   1.000
_cell.length_b   1.000
_cell.length_c   1.000
_cell.angle_alpha   90.00
_cell.angle_beta   90.00
_cell.angle_gamma   90.00
#
_symmetry.space_group_name_H-M   'P 1'
#
loop_
_entity.id
_entity.type
_entity.pdbx_description
1 polymer ?
#
loop_
_entity_poly.entity_id
_entity_poly.type
_entity_poly.pdbx_seq_one_letter_code
_entity_poly.pdbx_strand_id
1 'polypeptide(L)'
;MGLPDPTVDLDWGGYIGAIHEIFHKNALKTPDAPCVTETASSIAPERRFTYRQIYEASNVLAHQLRDAGITNGDVVMIFAYRSVELLIAFMGTLACRRYCHCLRSRVSSGKTADLP
;
A
#
# COMPACT_ATOMS: atom_id res chain seq x y z
N MET A 1 -30.23 4.55 -8.74
CA MET A 1 -29.17 3.61 -8.33
C MET A 1 -29.10 3.70 -6.81
N GLY A 2 -29.62 2.71 -6.08
CA GLY A 2 -29.70 2.77 -4.62
C GLY A 2 -28.31 2.67 -3.98
N LEU A 3 -28.11 3.28 -2.82
CA LEU A 3 -26.87 3.10 -2.07
C LEU A 3 -26.73 1.62 -1.68
N PRO A 4 -25.52 1.04 -1.80
CA PRO A 4 -25.28 -0.33 -1.31
C PRO A 4 -25.50 -0.37 0.21
N ASP A 5 -26.09 -1.46 0.67
CA ASP A 5 -26.35 -1.71 2.08
C ASP A 5 -25.02 -1.85 2.85
N PRO A 6 -24.73 -1.00 3.85
CA PRO A 6 -23.47 -1.03 4.59
C PRO A 6 -23.36 -2.20 5.59
N THR A 7 -24.44 -2.97 5.79
CA THR A 7 -24.50 -4.09 6.74
C THR A 7 -24.24 -5.45 6.12
N VAL A 8 -24.15 -5.52 4.80
CA VAL A 8 -23.78 -6.76 4.09
C VAL A 8 -22.33 -7.12 4.40
N ASP A 9 -22.07 -8.41 4.54
CA ASP A 9 -20.72 -8.93 4.68
C ASP A 9 -19.89 -8.52 3.46
N LEU A 10 -18.83 -7.74 3.69
CA LEU A 10 -17.95 -7.20 2.66
C LEU A 10 -17.00 -8.25 2.06
N ASP A 11 -17.17 -9.53 2.44
CA ASP A 11 -16.28 -10.65 2.08
C ASP A 11 -14.82 -10.32 2.41
N TRP A 12 -14.56 -9.96 3.66
CA TRP A 12 -13.20 -9.67 4.16
C TRP A 12 -12.23 -10.85 3.98
N GLY A 13 -12.74 -12.06 3.70
CA GLY A 13 -11.95 -13.26 3.40
C GLY A 13 -11.36 -13.32 1.98
N GLY A 14 -11.86 -12.48 1.06
CA GLY A 14 -11.42 -12.39 -0.34
C GLY A 14 -10.11 -11.62 -0.53
N TYR A 15 -9.06 -11.90 0.24
CA TYR A 15 -7.79 -11.18 0.13
C TYR A 15 -7.12 -11.38 -1.25
N ILE A 16 -7.22 -10.36 -2.10
CA ILE A 16 -6.66 -10.35 -3.47
C ILE A 16 -5.20 -9.87 -3.55
N GLY A 17 -4.61 -9.49 -2.42
CA GLY A 17 -3.24 -8.99 -2.31
C GLY A 17 -3.15 -7.65 -1.59
N ALA A 18 -1.92 -7.24 -1.26
CA ALA A 18 -1.71 -5.95 -0.60
C ALA A 18 -1.89 -4.80 -1.58
N ILE A 19 -2.35 -3.65 -1.10
CA ILE A 19 -2.62 -2.47 -1.94
C ILE A 19 -1.40 -2.06 -2.77
N HIS A 20 -0.20 -2.16 -2.19
CA HIS A 20 1.04 -1.84 -2.90
C HIS A 20 1.36 -2.84 -4.03
N GLU A 21 1.03 -4.12 -3.86
CA GLU A 21 1.19 -5.11 -4.93
C GLU A 21 0.21 -4.89 -6.07
N ILE A 22 -1.04 -4.54 -5.75
CA ILE A 22 -2.07 -4.21 -6.74
C ILE A 22 -1.64 -2.96 -7.53
N PHE A 23 -1.15 -1.95 -6.84
CA PHE A 23 -0.60 -0.75 -7.46
C PHE A 23 0.60 -1.06 -8.36
N HIS A 24 1.55 -1.87 -7.89
CA HIS A 24 2.71 -2.29 -8.68
C HIS A 24 2.29 -3.03 -9.94
N LYS A 25 1.31 -3.95 -9.85
CA LYS A 25 0.75 -4.63 -11.02
C LYS A 25 0.13 -3.64 -12.01
N ASN A 26 -0.57 -2.62 -11.53
CA ASN A 26 -1.13 -1.58 -12.39
C ASN A 26 -0.04 -0.71 -13.03
N ALA A 27 1.02 -0.39 -12.29
CA ALA A 27 2.16 0.36 -12.81
C ALA A 27 2.94 -0.40 -13.90
N LEU A 28 3.02 -1.73 -13.81
CA LEU A 28 3.59 -2.55 -14.87
C LEU A 28 2.68 -2.67 -16.10
N LYS A 29 1.36 -2.69 -15.90
CA LYS A 29 0.37 -2.79 -17.00
C LYS A 29 0.20 -1.48 -17.76
N THR A 30 0.18 -0.36 -17.05
CA THR A 30 -0.11 0.96 -17.62
C THR A 30 0.85 2.01 -17.05
N PRO A 31 2.14 1.94 -17.42
CA PRO A 31 3.19 2.76 -16.79
C PRO A 31 3.01 4.26 -17.02
N ASP A 32 2.60 4.65 -18.22
CA ASP A 32 2.52 6.06 -18.65
C ASP A 32 1.18 6.72 -18.29
N ALA A 33 0.24 5.98 -17.67
CA ALA A 33 -1.02 6.57 -17.25
C ALA A 33 -0.80 7.56 -16.10
N PRO A 34 -1.49 8.72 -16.11
CA PRO A 34 -1.47 9.65 -14.99
C PRO A 34 -2.06 8.97 -13.76
N CYS A 35 -1.31 8.98 -12.66
CA CYS A 35 -1.69 8.35 -11.40
C CYS A 35 -2.12 9.40 -10.38
N VAL A 36 -1.29 10.43 -10.18
CA VAL A 36 -1.57 11.50 -9.22
C VAL A 36 -1.29 12.85 -9.87
N THR A 37 -2.25 13.76 -9.71
CA THR A 37 -2.08 15.17 -10.05
C THR A 37 -2.14 15.95 -8.75
N GLU A 38 -1.05 16.63 -8.41
CA GLU A 38 -1.05 17.60 -7.33
C GLU A 38 -1.61 18.91 -7.82
N THR A 39 -2.66 19.38 -7.15
CA THR A 39 -3.25 20.69 -7.41
C THR A 39 -2.22 21.80 -7.15
N ALA A 40 -2.23 22.82 -8.01
CA ALA A 40 -1.41 24.02 -7.79
C ALA A 40 -1.71 24.66 -6.42
N SER A 41 -0.66 25.17 -5.79
CA SER A 41 -0.70 25.87 -4.51
C SER A 41 -0.03 27.24 -4.67
N SER A 42 -0.16 28.12 -3.67
CA SER A 42 0.49 29.43 -3.66
C SER A 42 2.02 29.37 -3.79
N ILE A 43 2.61 28.21 -3.49
CA ILE A 43 4.06 27.99 -3.46
C ILE A 43 4.58 27.05 -4.58
N ALA A 44 3.70 26.39 -5.34
CA ALA A 44 4.10 25.40 -6.34
C ALA A 44 3.06 25.23 -7.47
N PRO A 45 3.49 25.04 -8.73
CA PRO A 45 2.60 24.76 -9.85
C PRO A 45 1.98 23.36 -9.77
N GLU A 46 0.97 23.10 -10.61
CA GLU A 46 0.41 21.75 -10.79
C GLU A 46 1.51 20.77 -11.23
N ARG A 47 1.59 19.61 -10.57
CA ARG A 47 2.51 18.53 -10.92
C ARG A 47 1.72 17.27 -11.25
N ARG A 48 2.13 16.54 -12.28
CA ARG A 48 1.52 15.28 -12.69
C ARG A 48 2.53 14.16 -12.61
N PHE A 49 2.13 13.05 -12.00
CA PHE A 49 2.93 11.87 -11.78
C PHE A 49 2.27 10.66 -12.42
N THR A 50 3.07 9.90 -13.16
CA THR A 50 2.66 8.64 -13.76
C THR A 50 2.78 7.49 -12.76
N TYR A 51 2.09 6.38 -13.04
CA TYR A 51 2.24 5.16 -12.25
C TYR A 51 3.70 4.70 -12.18
N ARG A 52 4.43 4.79 -13.30
CA ARG A 52 5.83 4.41 -13.38
C ARG A 52 6.71 5.22 -12.41
N GLN A 53 6.57 6.53 -12.41
CA GLN A 53 7.38 7.42 -11.56
C GLN A 53 7.19 7.10 -10.07
N ILE A 54 5.94 6.89 -9.65
CA ILE A 54 5.62 6.56 -8.26
C ILE A 54 6.18 5.19 -7.90
N TYR A 55 6.01 4.19 -8.78
CA TYR A 55 6.50 2.84 -8.58
C TYR A 55 8.03 2.78 -8.43
N GLU A 56 8.76 3.45 -9.34
CA GLU A 56 10.22 3.50 -9.29
C GLU A 56 10.71 4.18 -8.01
N ALA A 57 10.13 5.33 -7.64
CA ALA A 57 10.49 6.04 -6.42
C ALA A 57 10.18 5.22 -5.14
N SER A 58 9.01 4.56 -5.08
CA SER A 58 8.65 3.73 -3.93
C SER A 58 9.53 2.50 -3.80
N ASN A 59 9.94 1.88 -4.92
CA ASN A 59 10.87 0.76 -4.89
C ASN A 59 12.27 1.18 -4.39
N VAL A 60 12.78 2.33 -4.84
CA VAL A 60 14.07 2.85 -4.34
C VAL A 60 14.01 3.05 -2.83
N LEU A 61 12.94 3.67 -2.32
CA LEU A 61 12.75 3.84 -0.89
C LEU A 61 12.66 2.49 -0.16
N ALA A 62 11.91 1.53 -0.70
CA ALA A 62 11.79 0.19 -0.12
C ALA A 62 13.16 -0.51 0.01
N HIS A 63 14.02 -0.37 -0.99
CA HIS A 63 15.38 -0.91 -0.94
C HIS A 63 16.22 -0.20 0.12
N GLN A 64 16.15 1.12 0.22
CA GLN A 64 16.87 1.90 1.24
C GLN A 64 16.43 1.51 2.66
N LEU A 65 15.14 1.35 2.90
CA LEU A 65 14.62 0.91 4.20
C LEU A 65 15.12 -0.50 4.56
N ARG A 66 15.16 -1.41 3.57
CA ARG A 66 15.69 -2.75 3.77
C ARG A 66 17.20 -2.74 4.05
N ASP A 67 17.95 -1.92 3.35
CA ASP A 67 19.40 -1.78 3.54
C ASP A 67 19.73 -1.10 4.89
N ALA A 68 18.82 -0.27 5.40
CA ALA A 68 18.87 0.28 6.76
C ALA A 68 18.52 -0.76 7.86
N GLY A 69 18.19 -2.00 7.49
CA GLY A 69 17.91 -3.09 8.42
C GLY A 69 16.49 -3.12 8.97
N ILE A 70 15.54 -2.39 8.37
CA ILE A 70 14.14 -2.40 8.79
C ILE A 70 13.50 -3.75 8.43
N THR A 71 12.83 -4.34 9.42
CA THR A 71 12.22 -5.67 9.36
C THR A 71 10.71 -5.64 9.69
N ASN A 72 10.08 -6.82 9.66
CA ASN A 72 8.66 -6.93 9.98
C ASN A 72 8.42 -6.67 11.46
N GLY A 73 7.45 -5.79 11.76
CA GLY A 73 7.13 -5.39 13.12
C GLY A 73 7.79 -4.09 13.55
N ASP A 74 8.75 -3.59 12.75
CA ASP A 74 9.37 -2.30 12.98
C ASP A 74 8.43 -1.16 12.60
N VAL A 75 8.49 -0.08 13.38
CA VAL A 75 7.64 1.10 13.22
C VAL A 75 8.41 2.14 12.42
N VAL A 76 7.89 2.49 11.24
CA VAL A 76 8.45 3.56 10.40
C VAL A 76 7.61 4.81 10.59
N MET A 77 8.22 5.87 11.14
CA MET A 77 7.58 7.18 11.23
C MET A 77 7.74 7.93 9.90
N ILE A 78 6.63 8.41 9.33
CA ILE A 78 6.62 9.24 8.13
C ILE A 78 6.22 10.66 8.53
N PHE A 79 7.11 11.63 8.30
CA PHE A 79 6.83 13.04 8.52
C PHE A 79 6.89 13.80 7.19
N ALA A 80 5.72 14.00 6.59
CA ALA A 80 5.57 14.72 5.33
C ALA A 80 4.20 15.42 5.27
N TYR A 81 4.11 16.47 4.46
CA TYR A 81 2.83 17.11 4.14
C TYR A 81 1.99 16.23 3.20
N ARG A 82 0.72 16.59 2.97
CA ARG A 82 -0.15 15.90 2.01
C ARG A 82 0.31 16.17 0.58
N SER A 83 1.30 15.40 0.13
CA SER A 83 1.91 15.48 -1.19
C SER A 83 2.21 14.08 -1.76
N VAL A 84 2.71 14.01 -2.99
CA VAL A 84 3.07 12.76 -3.66
C VAL A 84 4.22 12.06 -2.95
N GLU A 85 5.11 12.81 -2.31
CA GLU A 85 6.19 12.25 -1.49
C GLU A 85 5.63 11.43 -0.32
N LEU A 86 4.51 11.84 0.29
CA LEU A 86 3.83 11.05 1.33
C LEU A 86 3.27 9.73 0.76
N LEU A 87 2.68 9.76 -0.44
CA LEU A 87 2.22 8.55 -1.11
C LEU A 87 3.40 7.61 -1.38
N ILE A 88 4.50 8.13 -1.94
CA ILE A 88 5.72 7.34 -2.19
C ILE A 88 6.23 6.73 -0.89
N ALA A 89 6.23 7.49 0.21
CA ALA A 89 6.66 7.01 1.53
C ALA A 89 5.80 5.84 2.01
N PHE A 90 4.46 5.94 1.92
CA PHE A 90 3.56 4.85 2.27
C PHE A 90 3.78 3.62 1.40
N MET A 91 3.84 3.79 0.08
CA MET A 91 4.01 2.67 -0.86
C MET A 91 5.36 1.98 -0.68
N GLY A 92 6.44 2.75 -0.48
CA GLY A 92 7.78 2.20 -0.23
C GLY A 92 7.89 1.47 1.10
N THR A 93 7.25 2.01 2.16
CA THR A 93 7.21 1.35 3.47
C THR A 93 6.48 0.01 3.39
N LEU A 94 5.34 -0.02 2.69
CA LEU A 94 4.58 -1.25 2.47
C LEU A 94 5.32 -2.24 1.56
N ALA A 95 6.04 -1.74 0.54
CA ALA A 95 6.78 -2.55 -0.44
C ALA A 95 8.11 -3.11 0.09
N CYS A 96 8.71 -2.50 1.13
CA CYS A 96 9.91 -3.01 1.81
C CYS A 96 9.73 -4.48 2.22
N ARG A 97 8.50 -4.87 2.54
CA ARG A 97 8.11 -6.26 2.79
C ARG A 97 7.85 -7.02 1.49
N ARG A 98 8.84 -7.77 1.00
CA ARG A 98 8.58 -8.98 0.19
C ARG A 98 8.69 -10.24 1.06
N TYR A 99 7.67 -10.46 1.89
CA TYR A 99 7.33 -11.79 2.41
C TYR A 99 5.86 -12.07 2.12
N CYS A 100 5.57 -12.46 0.88
CA CYS A 100 4.39 -13.28 0.60
C CYS A 100 4.74 -14.74 0.94
N HIS A 101 4.94 -15.03 2.23
CA HIS A 101 4.56 -16.36 2.70
C HIS A 101 3.06 -16.27 2.90
N CYS A 102 2.32 -16.72 1.90
CA CYS A 102 0.89 -16.98 2.00
C CYS A 102 0.72 -18.09 3.04
N LEU A 103 0.71 -17.74 4.32
CA LEU A 103 0.19 -18.60 5.37
C LEU A 103 -1.32 -18.63 5.12
N ARG A 104 -1.72 -19.60 4.30
CA ARG A 104 -3.06 -20.17 4.32
C ARG A 104 -3.28 -20.69 5.74
N SER A 105 -3.60 -19.81 6.69
CA SER A 105 -4.24 -20.24 7.92
C SER A 105 -5.62 -20.69 7.50
N ARG A 106 -5.74 -21.99 7.24
CA ARG A 106 -7.00 -22.71 7.38
C ARG A 106 -7.57 -22.25 8.71
N VAL A 107 -8.66 -21.49 8.68
CA VAL A 107 -9.47 -21.28 9.88
C VAL A 107 -9.95 -22.67 10.28
N SER A 108 -9.25 -23.30 11.22
CA SER A 108 -9.78 -24.46 11.92
C SER A 108 -10.81 -23.92 12.90
N SER A 109 -12.07 -24.04 12.51
CA SER A 109 -13.18 -24.05 13.45
C SER A 109 -12.87 -25.03 14.59
N GLY A 110 -12.86 -24.53 15.84
CA GLY A 110 -12.95 -25.35 17.04
C GLY A 110 -11.86 -25.13 18.09
N LYS A 111 -12.17 -24.27 19.08
CA LYS A 111 -12.38 -24.64 20.49
C LYS A 111 -12.31 -23.38 21.36
N THR A 112 -13.47 -22.94 21.83
CA THR A 112 -13.61 -22.26 23.13
C THR A 112 -13.31 -23.28 24.21
N ALA A 113 -12.25 -23.04 24.99
CA ALA A 113 -12.05 -23.67 26.29
C ALA A 113 -11.18 -22.72 27.14
N ASP A 114 -11.87 -22.08 28.08
CA ASP A 114 -11.49 -21.75 29.45
C ASP A 114 -10.12 -21.13 29.74
N LEU A 115 -10.19 -19.91 30.29
CA LEU A 115 -9.17 -19.27 31.13
C LEU A 115 -9.73 -19.18 32.56
N PRO A 116 -8.85 -19.23 33.58
CA PRO A 116 -9.18 -19.55 34.97
C PRO A 116 -10.04 -18.53 35.71
#